data_AF-N4URU3-F1
#
_entry.id   AF-N4URU3-F1
#
_cell.length_a   1.000
_cell.length_b   1.000
_cell.length_c   1.000
_cell.angle_alpha   90.00
_cell.angle_beta   90.00
_cell.angle_gamma   90.00
#
_symmetry.space_group_name_H-M   'P 1'
#
loop_
_entity.id
_entity.type
_entity.pdbx_description
1 polymer ?
#
loop_
_entity_poly.entity_id
_entity_poly.type
_entity_poly.pdbx_seq_one_letter_code
_entity_poly.pdbx_strand_id
1 'polypeptide(L)'
;MIAALLLEPVLSAGNSSALEAVIGAVLERINRTDGSVCHEETIGDYATLLNLQNGIDSTAPGFTYPMIDTDYFLPVLMDRYFSATPKRVKPLLSTKAGEVDVENRNLTWGNLSYINAQKIMNITAAFEKEQSVKNLIQLKEGELVGQWRDSTYGLANGRIPFDVNCALVPAALYAISNLARVEGVYPNDSVTRSWSSVAAKRAKIWEDHTLPLFQYNLTADTATSNLKDYVKENTFYNGPSHTDSVANYSSSGKVVDYALAINTTKDEERIRITHTDTAFRLFLLNSTNDAQLTTFLNATANAVLRPFPAGLSTPLGIIVANPALAGNEVFTANFTNAAYHGTVVWSWQLALMAKGLERQLARCSSSQSKDDDNVPGFCSNTGVHTALKSAYNRLWDIIEDNSERLQSEVWSWSYSSKSGYKFAPLGTLPPPPGLSSGTESNVRQLWSLTFLAVKRNKDFV
;
A
#
# COMPACT_ATOMS: atom_id res chain seq x y z
N MET A 1 -5.40 -8.70 -4.24
CA MET A 1 -6.52 -8.20 -3.40
C MET A 1 -6.73 -6.68 -3.49
N ILE A 2 -5.69 -5.83 -3.38
CA ILE A 2 -5.85 -4.36 -3.51
C ILE A 2 -6.54 -3.93 -4.82
N ALA A 3 -6.22 -4.60 -5.94
CA ALA A 3 -6.89 -4.39 -7.21
C ALA A 3 -8.41 -4.66 -7.13
N ALA A 4 -8.82 -5.71 -6.43
CA ALA A 4 -10.24 -6.02 -6.24
C ALA A 4 -10.95 -4.94 -5.41
N LEU A 5 -10.29 -4.36 -4.40
CA LEU A 5 -10.81 -3.23 -3.63
C LEU A 5 -10.97 -1.95 -4.48
N LEU A 6 -10.09 -1.73 -5.46
CA LEU A 6 -10.14 -0.59 -6.37
C LEU A 6 -11.13 -0.80 -7.54
N LEU A 7 -11.30 -2.06 -7.95
CA LEU A 7 -12.21 -2.47 -9.02
C LEU A 7 -13.62 -2.84 -8.54
N GLU A 8 -13.87 -2.78 -7.23
CA GLU A 8 -15.15 -3.11 -6.59
C GLU A 8 -16.38 -2.54 -7.34
N PRO A 9 -16.38 -1.29 -7.87
CA PRO A 9 -17.53 -0.76 -8.61
C PRO A 9 -17.86 -1.46 -9.94
N VAL A 10 -16.92 -2.21 -10.53
CA VAL A 10 -17.11 -2.86 -11.84
C VAL A 10 -16.99 -4.38 -11.78
N LEU A 11 -16.42 -4.95 -10.71
CA LEU A 11 -16.42 -6.39 -10.50
C LEU A 11 -17.82 -6.87 -10.13
N SER A 12 -18.23 -8.01 -10.69
CA SER A 12 -19.49 -8.63 -10.28
C SER A 12 -19.44 -9.07 -8.81
N ALA A 13 -20.59 -8.97 -8.14
CA ALA A 13 -20.80 -9.41 -6.76
C ALA A 13 -21.93 -10.45 -6.68
N GLY A 14 -22.01 -11.19 -5.57
CA GLY A 14 -22.98 -12.27 -5.37
C GLY A 14 -22.46 -13.66 -5.74
N ASN A 15 -23.37 -14.61 -5.92
CA ASN A 15 -23.04 -16.02 -6.15
C ASN A 15 -22.24 -16.22 -7.45
N SER A 16 -21.10 -16.92 -7.37
CA SER A 16 -20.24 -17.23 -8.53
C SER A 16 -19.74 -15.97 -9.24
N SER A 17 -19.51 -14.89 -8.49
CA SER A 17 -19.07 -13.60 -9.01
C SER A 17 -17.55 -13.45 -9.01
N ALA A 18 -17.04 -12.42 -9.69
CA ALA A 18 -15.61 -12.12 -9.73
C ALA A 18 -15.05 -11.84 -8.32
N LEU A 19 -15.81 -11.18 -7.45
CA LEU A 19 -15.39 -10.94 -6.07
C LEU A 19 -15.32 -12.24 -5.25
N GLU A 20 -16.28 -13.16 -5.40
CA GLU A 20 -16.18 -14.48 -4.74
C GLU A 20 -15.01 -15.31 -5.28
N ALA A 21 -14.71 -15.22 -6.57
CA ALA A 21 -13.55 -15.89 -7.15
C ALA A 21 -12.23 -15.38 -6.55
N VAL A 22 -12.08 -14.06 -6.37
CA VAL A 22 -10.89 -13.48 -5.71
C VAL A 22 -10.80 -13.93 -4.25
N ILE A 23 -11.89 -13.83 -3.48
CA ILE A 23 -11.91 -14.23 -2.07
C ILE A 23 -11.62 -15.73 -1.93
N GLY A 24 -12.29 -16.56 -2.73
CA GLY A 24 -12.11 -18.01 -2.74
C GLY A 24 -10.70 -18.44 -3.13
N ALA A 25 -10.10 -17.81 -4.15
CA ALA A 25 -8.73 -18.11 -4.57
C ALA A 25 -7.71 -17.87 -3.44
N VAL A 26 -7.93 -16.82 -2.63
CA VAL A 26 -7.11 -16.49 -1.47
C VAL A 26 -7.35 -17.48 -0.34
N LEU A 27 -8.63 -17.71 0.04
CA LEU A 27 -8.99 -18.61 1.13
C LEU A 27 -8.50 -20.03 0.90
N GLU A 28 -8.60 -20.53 -0.33
CA GLU A 28 -8.19 -21.89 -0.71
C GLU A 28 -6.69 -22.15 -0.50
N ARG A 29 -5.85 -21.11 -0.52
CA ARG A 29 -4.38 -21.21 -0.46
C ARG A 29 -3.79 -20.68 0.85
N ILE A 30 -4.61 -20.46 1.88
CA ILE A 30 -4.11 -20.11 3.21
C ILE A 30 -3.32 -21.29 3.76
N ASN A 31 -2.14 -21.02 4.30
CA ASN A 31 -1.39 -22.00 5.06
C ASN A 31 -2.19 -22.34 6.34
N ARG A 32 -2.74 -23.56 6.42
CA ARG A 32 -3.57 -23.99 7.55
C ARG A 32 -2.85 -24.04 8.90
N THR A 33 -1.52 -24.05 8.91
CA THR A 33 -0.74 -24.17 10.15
C THR A 33 -0.58 -22.83 10.84
N ASP A 34 -0.34 -21.75 10.08
CA ASP A 34 -0.03 -20.43 10.65
C ASP A 34 -0.99 -19.31 10.23
N GLY A 35 -1.83 -19.51 9.21
CA GLY A 35 -2.76 -18.52 8.67
C GLY A 35 -2.14 -17.53 7.68
N SER A 36 -0.92 -17.77 7.21
CA SER A 36 -0.29 -17.01 6.13
C SER A 36 -1.10 -17.14 4.84
N VAL A 37 -1.29 -16.02 4.15
CA VAL A 37 -1.91 -16.00 2.83
C VAL A 37 -0.85 -16.20 1.76
N CYS A 38 -1.13 -17.09 0.81
CA CYS A 38 -0.26 -17.35 -0.33
C CYS A 38 -0.07 -16.07 -1.18
N HIS A 39 1.18 -15.71 -1.46
CA HIS A 39 1.52 -14.58 -2.31
C HIS A 39 1.51 -14.97 -3.79
N GLU A 40 2.22 -16.05 -4.13
CA GLU A 40 2.32 -16.58 -5.49
C GLU A 40 2.15 -18.09 -5.51
N GLU A 41 1.67 -18.59 -6.63
CA GLU A 41 1.63 -20.02 -6.92
C GLU A 41 2.53 -20.35 -8.11
N THR A 42 3.20 -21.48 -8.01
CA THR A 42 3.89 -22.13 -9.12
C THR A 42 3.02 -23.29 -9.57
N ILE A 43 2.66 -23.32 -10.86
CA ILE A 43 1.71 -24.28 -11.42
C ILE A 43 2.23 -24.86 -12.74
N GLY A 44 1.61 -25.96 -13.19
CA GLY A 44 1.91 -26.59 -14.48
C GLY A 44 3.33 -27.15 -14.61
N ASP A 45 3.91 -27.06 -15.80
CA ASP A 45 5.25 -27.60 -16.11
C ASP A 45 6.34 -26.94 -15.26
N TYR A 46 6.16 -25.67 -14.89
CA TYR A 46 7.12 -24.99 -14.03
C TYR A 46 7.14 -25.56 -12.60
N ALA A 47 5.97 -25.89 -12.04
CA ALA A 47 5.90 -26.59 -10.75
C ALA A 47 6.57 -27.97 -10.83
N THR A 48 6.33 -28.70 -11.93
CA THR A 48 6.97 -30.01 -12.17
C THR A 48 8.50 -29.88 -12.24
N LEU A 49 9.02 -28.89 -12.95
CA LEU A 49 10.45 -28.61 -13.03
C LEU A 49 11.06 -28.31 -11.65
N LEU A 50 10.43 -27.44 -10.86
CA LEU A 50 10.91 -27.07 -9.52
C LEU A 50 10.87 -28.27 -8.56
N ASN A 51 9.83 -29.09 -8.61
CA ASN A 51 9.73 -30.32 -7.82
C ASN A 51 10.88 -31.27 -8.17
N LEU A 52 11.15 -31.51 -9.47
CA LEU A 52 12.26 -32.35 -9.91
C LEU A 52 13.62 -31.82 -9.46
N GLN A 53 13.84 -30.50 -9.51
CA GLN A 53 15.08 -29.87 -9.00
C GLN A 53 15.26 -30.08 -7.49
N ASN A 54 14.16 -30.19 -6.75
CA ASN A 54 14.15 -30.50 -5.32
C ASN A 54 14.13 -32.02 -5.03
N GLY A 55 14.25 -32.88 -6.04
CA GLY A 55 14.23 -34.34 -5.89
C GLY A 55 12.83 -34.92 -5.59
N ILE A 56 11.77 -34.17 -5.90
CA ILE A 56 10.37 -34.56 -5.68
C ILE A 56 9.75 -34.92 -7.04
N ASP A 57 9.29 -36.17 -7.20
CA ASP A 57 8.52 -36.59 -8.38
C ASP A 57 7.04 -36.21 -8.23
N SER A 58 6.70 -34.97 -8.61
CA SER A 58 5.36 -34.41 -8.42
C SER A 58 5.07 -33.27 -9.39
N THR A 59 3.81 -33.18 -9.83
CA THR A 59 3.25 -32.03 -10.59
C THR A 59 2.39 -31.12 -9.71
N ALA A 60 2.40 -31.33 -8.39
CA ALA A 60 1.62 -30.53 -7.46
C ALA A 60 2.06 -29.06 -7.50
N PRO A 61 1.13 -28.10 -7.36
CA PRO A 61 1.47 -26.69 -7.30
C PRO A 61 2.30 -26.38 -6.04
N GLY A 62 3.17 -25.38 -6.14
CA GLY A 62 3.88 -24.81 -4.99
C GLY A 62 3.28 -23.48 -4.60
N PHE A 63 3.08 -23.24 -3.30
CA PHE A 63 2.56 -21.99 -2.75
C PHE A 63 3.63 -21.27 -1.94
N THR A 64 3.84 -19.98 -2.21
CA THR A 64 4.84 -19.18 -1.50
C THR A 64 4.19 -18.24 -0.50
N TYR A 65 4.83 -18.07 0.65
CA TYR A 65 4.35 -17.20 1.73
C TYR A 65 5.38 -16.15 2.21
N PRO A 66 6.26 -15.57 1.36
CA PRO A 66 7.28 -14.64 1.84
C PRO A 66 6.68 -13.30 2.29
N MET A 67 5.55 -12.89 1.70
CA MET A 67 4.96 -11.57 1.94
C MET A 67 4.15 -11.51 3.23
N ILE A 68 4.38 -10.45 4.00
CA ILE A 68 3.67 -10.15 5.24
C ILE A 68 2.42 -9.29 5.00
N ASP A 69 2.38 -8.49 3.94
CA ASP A 69 1.27 -7.58 3.64
C ASP A 69 -0.02 -8.33 3.23
N THR A 70 0.15 -9.46 2.56
CA THR A 70 -0.90 -10.23 1.90
C THR A 70 -1.92 -10.75 2.92
N ASP A 71 -1.46 -11.09 4.13
CA ASP A 71 -2.30 -11.53 5.24
C ASP A 71 -3.40 -10.53 5.59
N TYR A 72 -3.09 -9.25 5.55
CA TYR A 72 -3.94 -8.18 6.09
C TYR A 72 -5.00 -7.71 5.09
N PHE A 73 -4.83 -7.95 3.80
CA PHE A 73 -5.84 -7.58 2.81
C PHE A 73 -7.10 -8.45 2.89
N LEU A 74 -6.97 -9.71 3.30
CA LEU A 74 -8.09 -10.66 3.28
C LEU A 74 -9.24 -10.23 4.19
N PRO A 75 -9.04 -9.92 5.49
CA PRO A 75 -10.13 -9.43 6.33
C PRO A 75 -10.79 -8.16 5.77
N VAL A 76 -10.00 -7.23 5.22
CA VAL A 76 -10.53 -5.99 4.62
C VAL A 76 -11.43 -6.28 3.42
N LEU A 77 -11.00 -7.18 2.53
CA LEU A 77 -11.79 -7.57 1.36
C LEU A 77 -13.08 -8.30 1.76
N MET A 78 -12.99 -9.21 2.74
CA MET A 78 -14.15 -9.92 3.27
C MET A 78 -15.15 -8.97 3.95
N ASP A 79 -14.68 -8.02 4.75
CA ASP A 79 -15.52 -7.04 5.45
C ASP A 79 -16.33 -6.20 4.46
N ARG A 80 -15.68 -5.66 3.42
CA ARG A 80 -16.37 -4.90 2.37
C ARG A 80 -17.39 -5.77 1.63
N TYR A 81 -16.98 -6.96 1.20
CA TYR A 81 -17.83 -7.85 0.42
C TYR A 81 -19.07 -8.30 1.21
N PHE A 82 -18.90 -8.73 2.47
CA PHE A 82 -20.01 -9.19 3.30
C PHE A 82 -20.91 -8.07 3.79
N SER A 83 -20.38 -6.85 3.99
CA SER A 83 -21.20 -5.67 4.25
C SER A 83 -22.14 -5.37 3.08
N ALA A 84 -21.66 -5.48 1.85
CA ALA A 84 -22.47 -5.29 0.65
C ALA A 84 -23.39 -6.48 0.33
N THR A 85 -22.99 -7.70 0.71
CA THR A 85 -23.68 -8.95 0.34
C THR A 85 -23.88 -9.90 1.53
N PRO A 86 -24.59 -9.50 2.61
CA PRO A 86 -24.66 -10.25 3.86
C PRO A 86 -25.22 -11.68 3.69
N LYS A 87 -26.11 -11.90 2.72
CA LYS A 87 -26.65 -13.23 2.39
C LYS A 87 -25.60 -14.21 1.85
N ARG A 88 -24.42 -13.74 1.46
CA ARG A 88 -23.32 -14.54 0.89
C ARG A 88 -22.34 -15.07 1.92
N VAL A 89 -22.38 -14.58 3.16
CA VAL A 89 -21.51 -15.03 4.26
C VAL A 89 -21.54 -16.55 4.42
N LYS A 90 -22.72 -17.12 4.74
CA LYS A 90 -22.85 -18.55 5.02
C LYS A 90 -22.53 -19.42 3.79
N PRO A 91 -23.09 -19.17 2.59
CA PRO A 91 -22.75 -19.97 1.42
C PRO A 91 -21.26 -19.97 1.09
N LEU A 92 -20.60 -18.80 1.12
CA LEU A 92 -19.19 -18.69 0.75
C LEU A 92 -18.29 -19.40 1.77
N LEU A 93 -18.49 -19.15 3.07
CA LEU A 93 -17.63 -19.70 4.13
C LEU A 93 -17.90 -21.18 4.45
N SER A 94 -19.03 -21.73 3.99
CA SER A 94 -19.32 -23.18 4.08
C SER A 94 -18.68 -23.98 2.94
N THR A 95 -18.05 -23.32 1.97
CA THR A 95 -17.33 -23.99 0.87
C THR A 95 -16.20 -24.84 1.45
N LYS A 96 -16.15 -26.11 1.03
CA LYS A 96 -15.08 -27.02 1.43
C LYS A 96 -13.78 -26.60 0.76
N ALA A 97 -12.69 -26.57 1.53
CA ALA A 97 -11.36 -26.36 1.01
C ALA A 97 -10.70 -27.70 0.64
N GLY A 98 -9.60 -27.65 -0.10
CA GLY A 98 -8.83 -28.82 -0.49
C GLY A 98 -8.93 -29.22 -1.96
N GLU A 99 -9.54 -28.37 -2.79
CA GLU A 99 -9.65 -28.53 -4.24
C GLU A 99 -8.34 -28.11 -4.93
N VAL A 100 -7.72 -27.01 -4.49
CA VAL A 100 -6.45 -26.52 -5.06
C VAL A 100 -5.28 -26.85 -4.15
N ASP A 101 -5.36 -26.47 -2.87
CA ASP A 101 -4.37 -26.85 -1.87
C ASP A 101 -4.85 -28.08 -1.11
N VAL A 102 -4.36 -29.25 -1.50
CA VAL A 102 -4.77 -30.53 -0.90
C VAL A 102 -4.49 -30.62 0.60
N GLU A 103 -3.56 -29.82 1.11
CA GLU A 103 -3.30 -29.75 2.55
C GLU A 103 -4.50 -29.19 3.29
N ASN A 104 -5.33 -28.36 2.65
CA ASN A 104 -6.53 -27.75 3.24
C ASN A 104 -7.77 -28.65 3.28
N ARG A 105 -7.67 -29.92 2.85
CA ARG A 105 -8.76 -30.89 2.97
C ARG A 105 -9.27 -31.00 4.42
N ASN A 106 -10.58 -31.26 4.53
CA ASN A 106 -11.36 -31.31 5.78
C ASN A 106 -11.54 -29.96 6.50
N LEU A 107 -11.15 -28.84 5.87
CA LEU A 107 -11.50 -27.50 6.31
C LEU A 107 -12.55 -26.89 5.40
N THR A 108 -13.17 -25.81 5.87
CA THR A 108 -13.93 -24.89 5.02
C THR A 108 -13.16 -23.58 4.84
N TRP A 109 -13.57 -22.79 3.86
CA TRP A 109 -13.10 -21.41 3.70
C TRP A 109 -13.33 -20.56 4.96
N GLY A 110 -14.40 -20.81 5.72
CA GLY A 110 -14.62 -20.20 7.04
C GLY A 110 -13.58 -20.60 8.08
N ASN A 111 -13.11 -21.85 8.08
CA ASN A 111 -12.02 -22.25 8.97
C ASN A 111 -10.72 -21.54 8.60
N LEU A 112 -10.40 -21.43 7.31
CA LEU A 112 -9.18 -20.77 6.83
C LEU A 112 -9.19 -19.26 7.11
N SER A 113 -10.33 -18.58 6.91
CA SER A 113 -10.48 -17.18 7.30
C SER A 113 -10.31 -16.97 8.81
N TYR A 114 -10.80 -17.90 9.62
CA TYR A 114 -10.63 -17.85 11.07
C TYR A 114 -9.16 -18.01 11.47
N ILE A 115 -8.42 -18.97 10.88
CA ILE A 115 -6.99 -19.19 11.15
C ILE A 115 -6.17 -17.93 10.82
N ASN A 116 -6.44 -17.30 9.66
CA ASN A 116 -5.79 -16.03 9.30
C ASN A 116 -6.12 -14.89 10.30
N ALA A 117 -7.38 -14.74 10.70
CA ALA A 117 -7.77 -13.74 11.69
C ALA A 117 -7.12 -14.01 13.07
N GLN A 118 -6.99 -15.27 13.49
CA GLN A 118 -6.27 -15.64 14.71
C GLN A 118 -4.80 -15.22 14.64
N LYS A 119 -4.13 -15.47 13.51
CA LYS A 119 -2.75 -15.03 13.27
C LYS A 119 -2.62 -13.53 13.49
N ILE A 120 -3.44 -12.73 12.80
CA ILE A 120 -3.43 -11.27 12.88
C ILE A 120 -3.69 -10.80 14.32
N MET A 121 -4.68 -11.37 15.00
CA MET A 121 -4.99 -11.03 16.38
C MET A 121 -3.83 -11.36 17.35
N ASN A 122 -3.09 -12.44 17.11
CA ASN A 122 -1.98 -12.85 17.96
C ASN A 122 -0.73 -11.98 17.74
N ILE A 123 -0.29 -11.81 16.49
CA ILE A 123 0.95 -11.09 16.17
C ILE A 123 0.87 -9.60 16.50
N THR A 124 -0.33 -9.03 16.49
CA THR A 124 -0.54 -7.59 16.77
C THR A 124 -0.69 -7.27 18.25
N ALA A 125 -0.80 -8.28 19.12
CA ALA A 125 -1.09 -8.11 20.54
C ALA A 125 0.06 -7.47 21.33
N ALA A 126 1.32 -7.67 20.90
CA ALA A 126 2.48 -7.13 21.59
C ALA A 126 2.52 -5.59 21.53
N PHE A 127 2.24 -5.02 20.36
CA PHE A 127 2.20 -3.57 20.18
C PHE A 127 1.06 -2.90 20.97
N GLU A 128 -0.04 -3.61 21.23
CA GLU A 128 -1.10 -3.12 22.12
C GLU A 128 -0.60 -2.89 23.56
N LYS A 129 0.38 -3.68 24.00
CA LYS A 129 0.96 -3.59 25.34
C LYS A 129 2.10 -2.59 25.42
N GLU A 130 2.93 -2.55 24.38
CA GLU A 130 4.11 -1.68 24.31
C GLU A 130 4.25 -1.15 22.88
N GLN A 131 3.91 0.13 22.69
CA GLN A 131 3.89 0.81 21.38
C GLN A 131 5.30 1.26 20.95
N SER A 132 6.20 0.30 20.76
CA SER A 132 7.59 0.53 20.34
C SER A 132 7.93 -0.17 19.02
N VAL A 133 9.01 0.24 18.36
CA VAL A 133 9.47 -0.34 17.08
C VAL A 133 9.68 -1.86 17.21
N LYS A 134 10.13 -2.32 18.38
CA LYS A 134 10.29 -3.74 18.74
C LYS A 134 9.07 -4.61 18.43
N ASN A 135 7.88 -4.04 18.57
CA ASN A 135 6.61 -4.77 18.43
C ASN A 135 5.89 -4.48 17.09
N LEU A 136 6.56 -3.78 16.15
CA LEU A 136 6.06 -3.61 14.79
C LEU A 136 6.21 -4.90 13.98
N ILE A 137 5.41 -5.02 12.92
CA ILE A 137 5.50 -6.13 11.97
C ILE A 137 6.72 -5.90 11.07
N GLN A 138 7.56 -6.93 10.97
CA GLN A 138 8.80 -6.91 10.20
C GLN A 138 8.78 -7.99 9.13
N LEU A 139 9.63 -7.83 8.11
CA LEU A 139 9.89 -8.90 7.14
C LEU A 139 10.37 -10.16 7.87
N LYS A 140 9.97 -11.32 7.34
CA LYS A 140 10.35 -12.63 7.90
C LYS A 140 11.86 -12.77 7.95
N GLU A 141 12.37 -13.50 8.94
CA GLU A 141 13.81 -13.74 9.08
C GLU A 141 14.36 -14.40 7.82
N GLY A 142 15.51 -13.91 7.33
CA GLY A 142 16.11 -14.39 6.08
C GLY A 142 15.49 -13.84 4.79
N GLU A 143 14.24 -13.36 4.81
CA GLU A 143 13.60 -12.78 3.64
C GLU A 143 14.08 -11.35 3.37
N LEU A 144 14.38 -11.06 2.10
CA LEU A 144 14.78 -9.74 1.60
C LEU A 144 13.60 -8.95 1.01
N VAL A 145 12.55 -9.67 0.62
CA VAL A 145 11.27 -9.14 0.17
C VAL A 145 10.21 -9.43 1.22
N GLY A 146 9.04 -8.81 1.12
CA GLY A 146 7.95 -9.15 2.04
C GLY A 146 6.72 -8.25 1.99
N GLN A 147 6.62 -7.32 1.05
CA GLN A 147 5.38 -6.59 0.78
C GLN A 147 5.30 -6.27 -0.73
N TRP A 148 4.24 -5.61 -1.17
CA TRP A 148 3.93 -5.30 -2.57
C TRP A 148 5.10 -4.88 -3.47
N ARG A 149 6.12 -4.20 -2.93
CA ARG A 149 7.32 -3.81 -3.67
C ARG A 149 8.23 -4.96 -4.03
N ASP A 150 7.97 -6.19 -3.59
CA ASP A 150 8.59 -7.45 -4.02
C ASP A 150 9.97 -7.31 -4.71
N SER A 151 10.92 -6.72 -3.99
CA SER A 151 12.22 -6.32 -4.53
C SER A 151 13.19 -6.12 -3.38
N THR A 152 14.36 -6.74 -3.50
CA THR A 152 15.43 -6.69 -2.51
C THR A 152 15.75 -5.29 -2.02
N TYR A 153 15.74 -4.30 -2.91
CA TYR A 153 16.07 -2.91 -2.59
C TYR A 153 14.84 -2.01 -2.46
N GLY A 154 13.62 -2.55 -2.60
CA GLY A 154 12.37 -1.79 -2.58
C GLY A 154 12.12 -1.01 -1.28
N LEU A 155 12.76 -1.41 -0.17
CA LEU A 155 12.70 -0.75 1.13
C LEU A 155 14.05 -0.15 1.57
N ALA A 156 15.03 -0.04 0.67
CA ALA A 156 16.40 0.40 0.97
C ALA A 156 17.04 -0.40 2.13
N ASN A 157 16.87 -1.73 2.12
CA ASN A 157 17.24 -2.68 3.19
C ASN A 157 16.44 -2.55 4.50
N GLY A 158 15.48 -1.64 4.58
CA GLY A 158 14.57 -1.55 5.72
C GLY A 158 13.71 -2.81 5.86
N ARG A 159 13.48 -3.23 7.11
CA ARG A 159 12.77 -4.48 7.46
C ARG A 159 11.38 -4.24 8.01
N ILE A 160 11.01 -3.00 8.32
CA ILE A 160 9.75 -2.66 8.97
C ILE A 160 9.00 -1.66 8.08
N PRO A 161 8.14 -2.13 7.17
CA PRO A 161 7.57 -1.28 6.13
C PRO A 161 6.39 -0.44 6.61
N PHE A 162 6.25 0.78 6.05
CA PHE A 162 5.21 1.75 6.40
C PHE A 162 3.80 1.26 6.07
N ASP A 163 3.57 0.77 4.86
CA ASP A 163 2.25 0.35 4.36
C ASP A 163 1.63 -0.73 5.27
N VAL A 164 2.43 -1.71 5.69
CA VAL A 164 1.97 -2.78 6.59
C VAL A 164 1.59 -2.21 7.96
N ASN A 165 2.51 -1.48 8.59
CA ASN A 165 2.35 -1.08 9.99
C ASN A 165 1.38 0.10 10.18
N CYS A 166 1.42 1.09 9.28
CA CYS A 166 0.65 2.32 9.38
C CYS A 166 -0.68 2.29 8.61
N ALA A 167 -0.95 1.26 7.81
CA ALA A 167 -2.20 1.14 7.08
C ALA A 167 -2.84 -0.25 7.17
N LEU A 168 -2.16 -1.30 6.74
CA LEU A 168 -2.78 -2.63 6.57
C LEU A 168 -3.13 -3.30 7.90
N VAL A 169 -2.23 -3.29 8.89
CA VAL A 169 -2.48 -3.85 10.21
C VAL A 169 -3.71 -3.23 10.89
N PRO A 170 -3.79 -1.89 11.08
CA PRO A 170 -4.98 -1.30 11.68
C PRO A 170 -6.23 -1.52 10.83
N ALA A 171 -6.14 -1.51 9.49
CA ALA A 171 -7.29 -1.77 8.62
C ALA A 171 -7.83 -3.20 8.78
N ALA A 172 -6.95 -4.19 8.83
CA ALA A 172 -7.32 -5.59 9.05
C ALA A 172 -7.93 -5.80 10.44
N LEU A 173 -7.42 -5.13 11.49
CA LEU A 173 -7.98 -5.21 12.84
C LEU A 173 -9.38 -4.58 12.91
N TYR A 174 -9.61 -3.44 12.26
CA TYR A 174 -10.97 -2.87 12.14
C TYR A 174 -11.90 -3.83 11.38
N ALA A 175 -11.43 -4.42 10.29
CA ALA A 175 -12.19 -5.40 9.52
C ALA A 175 -12.53 -6.65 10.34
N ILE A 176 -11.57 -7.20 11.11
CA ILE A 176 -11.81 -8.32 12.04
C ILE A 176 -12.86 -7.92 13.09
N SER A 177 -12.80 -6.69 13.62
CA SER A 177 -13.80 -6.18 14.56
C SER A 177 -15.21 -6.20 13.99
N ASN A 178 -15.36 -5.79 12.72
CA ASN A 178 -16.64 -5.76 12.02
C ASN A 178 -17.12 -7.18 11.70
N LEU A 179 -16.26 -7.99 11.11
CA LEU A 179 -16.52 -9.39 10.77
C LEU A 179 -16.91 -10.23 11.99
N ALA A 180 -16.36 -9.95 13.18
CA ALA A 180 -16.74 -10.63 14.42
C ALA A 180 -18.18 -10.34 14.88
N ARG A 181 -18.84 -9.31 14.33
CA ARG A 181 -20.28 -9.03 14.56
C ARG A 181 -21.18 -9.76 13.56
N VAL A 182 -20.62 -10.28 12.47
CA VAL A 182 -21.36 -10.92 11.39
C VAL A 182 -21.54 -12.40 11.70
N GLU A 183 -22.79 -12.83 11.86
CA GLU A 183 -23.11 -14.22 12.17
C GLU A 183 -22.55 -15.17 11.10
N GLY A 184 -21.84 -16.21 11.55
CA GLY A 184 -21.30 -17.25 10.68
C GLY A 184 -19.92 -16.95 10.08
N VAL A 185 -19.32 -15.78 10.34
CA VAL A 185 -17.93 -15.51 9.90
C VAL A 185 -16.90 -16.19 10.80
N TYR A 186 -16.96 -15.94 12.10
CA TYR A 186 -16.10 -16.59 13.09
C TYR A 186 -16.94 -17.48 14.02
N PRO A 187 -16.34 -18.53 14.63
CA PRO A 187 -16.99 -19.30 15.68
C PRO A 187 -17.52 -18.39 16.80
N ASN A 188 -18.57 -18.78 17.52
CA ASN A 188 -19.05 -18.02 18.70
C ASN A 188 -18.64 -18.73 19.99
N ASP A 189 -17.35 -18.71 20.31
CA ASP A 189 -16.77 -19.36 21.49
C ASP A 189 -16.12 -18.33 22.44
N SER A 190 -15.46 -18.81 23.50
CA SER A 190 -14.81 -17.93 24.48
C SER A 190 -13.65 -17.11 23.92
N VAL A 191 -13.05 -17.52 22.80
CA VAL A 191 -11.92 -16.83 22.16
C VAL A 191 -12.42 -15.66 21.33
N THR A 192 -13.44 -15.88 20.51
CA THR A 192 -13.92 -14.91 19.50
C THR A 192 -15.00 -13.97 19.99
N ARG A 193 -15.72 -14.30 21.08
CA ARG A 193 -16.85 -13.50 21.58
C ARG A 193 -16.48 -12.05 21.91
N SER A 194 -15.22 -11.79 22.26
CA SER A 194 -14.70 -10.44 22.54
C SER A 194 -13.96 -9.81 21.36
N TRP A 195 -13.77 -10.51 20.23
CA TRP A 195 -12.96 -10.01 19.13
C TRP A 195 -13.46 -8.69 18.56
N SER A 196 -14.77 -8.46 18.54
CA SER A 196 -15.27 -7.18 18.05
C SER A 196 -14.73 -5.99 18.85
N SER A 197 -14.76 -6.04 20.19
CA SER A 197 -14.25 -4.95 21.02
C SER A 197 -12.73 -4.95 21.12
N VAL A 198 -12.10 -6.13 21.24
CA VAL A 198 -10.65 -6.28 21.37
C VAL A 198 -9.93 -5.83 20.09
N ALA A 199 -10.42 -6.26 18.91
CA ALA A 199 -9.80 -5.89 17.64
C ALA A 199 -9.99 -4.39 17.35
N ALA A 200 -11.15 -3.80 17.67
CA ALA A 200 -11.38 -2.37 17.51
C ALA A 200 -10.43 -1.52 18.38
N LYS A 201 -10.29 -1.89 19.67
CA LYS A 201 -9.35 -1.24 20.58
C LYS A 201 -7.92 -1.33 20.06
N ARG A 202 -7.52 -2.53 19.62
CA ARG A 202 -6.18 -2.76 19.09
C ARG A 202 -5.94 -1.99 17.79
N ALA A 203 -6.91 -1.97 16.89
CA ALA A 203 -6.85 -1.20 15.64
C ALA A 203 -6.59 0.27 15.93
N LYS A 204 -7.31 0.87 16.90
CA LYS A 204 -7.11 2.27 17.30
C LYS A 204 -5.71 2.54 17.84
N ILE A 205 -5.19 1.64 18.69
CA ILE A 205 -3.83 1.77 19.23
C ILE A 205 -2.80 1.73 18.10
N TRP A 206 -2.89 0.73 17.21
CA TRP A 206 -2.02 0.61 16.04
C TRP A 206 -2.11 1.85 15.14
N GLU A 207 -3.32 2.29 14.82
CA GLU A 207 -3.57 3.44 13.96
C GLU A 207 -2.93 4.72 14.50
N ASP A 208 -3.09 4.99 15.79
CA ASP A 208 -2.63 6.23 16.43
C ASP A 208 -1.12 6.23 16.73
N HIS A 209 -0.57 5.08 17.12
CA HIS A 209 0.79 5.02 17.69
C HIS A 209 1.85 4.53 16.71
N THR A 210 1.49 3.90 15.59
CA THR A 210 2.49 3.54 14.57
C THR A 210 2.93 4.74 13.75
N LEU A 211 2.01 5.62 13.34
CA LEU A 211 2.32 6.72 12.44
C LEU A 211 3.42 7.67 12.95
N PRO A 212 3.45 8.08 14.24
CA PRO A 212 4.54 8.89 14.79
C PRO A 212 5.91 8.21 14.77
N LEU A 213 5.98 6.87 14.77
CA LEU A 213 7.25 6.15 14.69
C LEU A 213 7.93 6.32 13.34
N PHE A 214 7.16 6.51 12.26
CA PHE A 214 7.68 6.72 10.90
C PHE A 214 7.82 8.19 10.52
N GLN A 215 7.18 9.10 11.25
CA GLN A 215 7.23 10.53 10.95
C GLN A 215 8.63 11.12 11.13
N TYR A 216 9.06 11.95 10.18
CA TYR A 216 10.25 12.77 10.31
C TYR A 216 9.99 14.19 9.79
N ASN A 217 10.93 15.10 10.08
CA ASN A 217 10.92 16.43 9.49
C ASN A 217 12.33 16.86 9.06
N LEU A 218 12.38 17.70 8.03
CA LEU A 218 13.58 18.36 7.54
C LEU A 218 13.34 19.87 7.59
N THR A 219 14.35 20.67 7.91
CA THR A 219 14.26 22.12 7.68
C THR A 219 14.25 22.40 6.18
N ALA A 220 13.65 23.52 5.77
CA ALA A 220 13.65 23.95 4.38
C ALA A 220 15.09 24.10 3.82
N ASP A 221 16.03 24.54 4.66
CA ASP A 221 17.44 24.68 4.29
C ASP A 221 18.11 23.32 4.02
N THR A 222 17.90 22.34 4.92
CA THR A 222 18.43 20.98 4.73
C THR A 222 17.82 20.32 3.50
N ALA A 223 16.49 20.41 3.33
CA ALA A 223 15.82 19.90 2.14
C ALA A 223 16.36 20.57 0.86
N THR A 224 16.60 21.88 0.89
CA THR A 224 17.16 22.63 -0.24
C THR A 224 18.59 22.18 -0.58
N SER A 225 19.44 21.94 0.44
CA SER A 225 20.79 21.41 0.23
C SER A 225 20.75 20.03 -0.40
N ASN A 226 19.99 19.11 0.20
CA ASN A 226 19.87 17.73 -0.26
C ASN A 226 19.39 17.66 -1.73
N LEU A 227 18.47 18.53 -2.14
CA LEU A 227 18.00 18.59 -3.53
C LEU A 227 19.08 19.06 -4.51
N LYS A 228 19.92 20.02 -4.11
CA LYS A 228 21.03 20.49 -4.95
C LYS A 228 22.08 19.39 -5.13
N ASP A 229 22.41 18.70 -4.04
CA ASP A 229 23.36 17.60 -4.05
C ASP A 229 22.81 16.42 -4.86
N TYR A 230 21.53 16.07 -4.67
CA TYR A 230 20.84 15.05 -5.47
C TYR A 230 20.96 15.31 -6.97
N VAL A 231 20.59 16.51 -7.45
CA VAL A 231 20.66 16.82 -8.89
C VAL A 231 22.09 16.82 -9.40
N LYS A 232 23.06 17.26 -8.59
CA LYS A 232 24.48 17.28 -8.96
C LYS A 232 25.04 15.88 -9.14
N GLU A 233 24.60 14.93 -8.33
CA GLU A 233 25.11 13.55 -8.30
C GLU A 233 24.27 12.58 -9.15
N ASN A 234 23.06 12.99 -9.57
CA ASN A 234 22.15 12.13 -10.30
C ASN A 234 22.62 11.86 -11.74
N THR A 235 22.59 10.60 -12.15
CA THR A 235 23.06 10.14 -13.46
C THR A 235 21.96 10.07 -14.52
N PHE A 236 20.69 10.09 -14.14
CA PHE A 236 19.53 9.96 -15.03
C PHE A 236 18.64 11.22 -15.09
N TYR A 237 18.92 12.22 -14.25
CA TYR A 237 18.18 13.47 -14.16
C TYR A 237 19.12 14.67 -14.09
N ASN A 238 19.02 15.58 -15.07
CA ASN A 238 19.81 16.82 -15.13
C ASN A 238 18.92 18.07 -15.24
N GLY A 239 17.73 18.00 -14.64
CA GLY A 239 16.74 19.08 -14.61
C GLY A 239 16.86 20.00 -13.39
N PRO A 240 15.91 20.92 -13.21
CA PRO A 240 15.87 21.79 -12.04
C PRO A 240 15.64 21.01 -10.74
N SER A 241 16.26 21.45 -9.64
CA SER A 241 16.08 20.83 -8.32
C SER A 241 14.74 21.15 -7.64
N HIS A 242 14.00 22.13 -8.16
CA HIS A 242 12.71 22.59 -7.63
C HIS A 242 12.75 23.02 -6.15
N THR A 243 13.88 23.59 -5.71
CA THR A 243 14.07 24.06 -4.32
C THR A 243 13.10 25.17 -3.90
N ASP A 244 12.62 25.96 -4.87
CA ASP A 244 11.57 26.95 -4.68
C ASP A 244 10.26 26.33 -4.16
N SER A 245 9.93 25.11 -4.60
CA SER A 245 8.73 24.40 -4.15
C SER A 245 8.80 23.95 -2.69
N VAL A 246 10.01 23.78 -2.13
CA VAL A 246 10.19 23.40 -0.71
C VAL A 246 9.63 24.48 0.20
N ALA A 247 9.89 25.76 -0.11
CA ALA A 247 9.36 26.87 0.66
C ALA A 247 7.82 26.91 0.61
N ASN A 248 7.25 26.75 -0.59
CA ASN A 248 5.81 26.83 -0.85
C ASN A 248 5.00 25.69 -0.19
N TYR A 249 5.62 24.51 -0.05
CA TYR A 249 4.97 23.30 0.47
C TYR A 249 5.63 22.79 1.76
N SER A 250 6.03 23.73 2.63
CA SER A 250 6.53 23.48 3.98
C SER A 250 5.57 24.02 5.04
N SER A 251 5.56 23.39 6.22
CA SER A 251 4.81 23.86 7.38
C SER A 251 5.79 24.47 8.38
N SER A 252 5.70 25.78 8.61
CA SER A 252 6.58 26.51 9.52
C SER A 252 8.08 26.30 9.21
N GLY A 253 8.45 26.34 7.93
CA GLY A 253 9.83 26.15 7.47
C GLY A 253 10.34 24.71 7.56
N LYS A 254 9.44 23.73 7.76
CA LYS A 254 9.79 22.31 7.81
C LYS A 254 9.00 21.50 6.78
N VAL A 255 9.69 20.58 6.12
CA VAL A 255 9.07 19.51 5.34
C VAL A 255 8.77 18.38 6.30
N VAL A 256 7.49 18.08 6.51
CA VAL A 256 7.02 16.92 7.27
C VAL A 256 6.78 15.79 6.28
N ASP A 257 7.26 14.60 6.60
CA ASP A 257 7.11 13.42 5.75
C ASP A 257 7.17 12.12 6.59
N TYR A 258 6.95 10.98 5.94
CA TYR A 258 6.92 9.66 6.58
C TYR A 258 7.93 8.75 5.92
N ALA A 259 8.68 8.01 6.75
CA ALA A 259 9.71 7.11 6.28
C ALA A 259 9.08 5.90 5.58
N LEU A 260 9.71 5.46 4.49
CA LEU A 260 9.31 4.29 3.72
C LEU A 260 9.35 3.01 4.56
N ALA A 261 10.35 2.92 5.44
CA ALA A 261 10.54 1.83 6.37
C ALA A 261 11.32 2.31 7.60
N ILE A 262 11.37 1.46 8.63
CA ILE A 262 12.39 1.50 9.68
C ILE A 262 13.38 0.35 9.42
N ASN A 263 14.66 0.58 9.69
CA ASN A 263 15.74 -0.35 9.34
C ASN A 263 15.52 -1.71 10.01
N THR A 264 15.59 -1.81 11.33
CA THR A 264 15.30 -3.03 12.10
C THR A 264 14.77 -2.68 13.50
N THR A 265 14.52 -3.68 14.36
CA THR A 265 14.25 -3.43 15.79
C THR A 265 15.48 -3.20 16.64
N LYS A 266 16.68 -3.42 16.10
CA LYS A 266 17.96 -3.14 16.79
C LYS A 266 18.55 -1.80 16.38
N ASP A 267 18.26 -1.40 15.15
CA ASP A 267 18.61 -0.14 14.55
C ASP A 267 17.32 0.51 14.04
N GLU A 268 16.77 1.42 14.82
CA GLU A 268 15.50 2.08 14.54
C GLU A 268 15.64 3.25 13.55
N GLU A 269 16.72 3.30 12.76
CA GLU A 269 16.90 4.31 11.72
C GLU A 269 15.71 4.33 10.76
N ARG A 270 15.18 5.53 10.53
CA ARG A 270 14.10 5.78 9.56
C ARG A 270 14.68 5.86 8.16
N ILE A 271 14.15 5.06 7.24
CA ILE A 271 14.45 5.13 5.81
C ILE A 271 13.66 6.30 5.20
N ARG A 272 14.27 7.50 5.21
CA ARG A 272 13.65 8.79 4.86
C ARG A 272 13.51 9.03 3.36
N ILE A 273 12.85 8.11 2.66
CA ILE A 273 12.52 8.20 1.23
C ILE A 273 11.05 8.61 1.12
N THR A 274 10.73 9.71 0.43
CA THR A 274 9.33 10.11 0.19
C THR A 274 8.65 9.09 -0.72
N HIS A 275 7.43 8.66 -0.42
CA HIS A 275 6.83 7.50 -1.10
C HIS A 275 5.30 7.57 -1.25
N THR A 276 4.75 6.75 -2.15
CA THR A 276 3.29 6.67 -2.38
C THR A 276 2.55 5.77 -1.39
N ASP A 277 3.24 5.01 -0.54
CA ASP A 277 2.60 4.09 0.42
C ASP A 277 1.66 4.79 1.42
N THR A 278 1.76 6.11 1.56
CA THR A 278 0.77 6.95 2.24
C THR A 278 -0.65 6.77 1.68
N ALA A 279 -0.78 6.44 0.40
CA ALA A 279 -2.05 6.13 -0.27
C ALA A 279 -2.80 4.95 0.38
N PHE A 280 -2.10 3.94 0.92
CA PHE A 280 -2.74 2.85 1.65
C PHE A 280 -3.50 3.37 2.86
N ARG A 281 -2.86 4.23 3.66
CA ARG A 281 -3.50 4.83 4.85
C ARG A 281 -4.68 5.71 4.46
N LEU A 282 -4.55 6.51 3.40
CA LEU A 282 -5.64 7.35 2.89
C LEU A 282 -6.85 6.52 2.42
N PHE A 283 -6.62 5.37 1.79
CA PHE A 283 -7.67 4.55 1.22
C PHE A 283 -8.33 3.59 2.22
N LEU A 284 -7.55 3.05 3.16
CA LEU A 284 -7.98 1.97 4.05
C LEU A 284 -8.49 2.45 5.40
N LEU A 285 -8.04 3.62 5.89
CA LEU A 285 -8.37 4.11 7.22
C LEU A 285 -9.21 5.39 7.20
N ASN A 286 -10.03 5.54 8.24
CA ASN A 286 -10.82 6.74 8.52
C ASN A 286 -10.42 7.29 9.90
N SER A 287 -9.16 7.67 10.07
CA SER A 287 -8.60 8.12 11.35
C SER A 287 -9.44 9.20 12.02
N THR A 288 -9.55 9.09 13.35
CA THR A 288 -10.27 10.04 14.21
C THR A 288 -9.34 10.83 15.13
N ASN A 289 -8.02 10.65 15.01
CA ASN A 289 -7.05 11.54 15.65
C ASN A 289 -6.83 12.77 14.76
N ASP A 290 -7.62 13.81 14.99
CA ASP A 290 -7.70 14.97 14.09
C ASP A 290 -6.37 15.70 13.87
N ALA A 291 -5.58 15.92 14.92
CA ALA A 291 -4.30 16.62 14.80
C ALA A 291 -3.30 15.80 13.95
N GLN A 292 -3.25 14.50 14.19
CA GLN A 292 -2.39 13.59 13.44
C GLN A 292 -2.87 13.45 11.99
N LEU A 293 -4.18 13.26 11.77
CA LEU A 293 -4.79 13.17 10.45
C LEU A 293 -4.54 14.44 9.63
N THR A 294 -4.75 15.62 10.22
CA THR A 294 -4.52 16.92 9.57
C THR A 294 -3.06 17.05 9.12
N THR A 295 -2.11 16.66 9.98
CA THR A 295 -0.67 16.68 9.66
C THR A 295 -0.35 15.70 8.53
N PHE A 296 -0.88 14.48 8.60
CA PHE A 296 -0.67 13.42 7.61
C PHE A 296 -1.20 13.79 6.22
N LEU A 297 -2.43 14.33 6.15
CA LEU A 297 -3.06 14.77 4.92
C LEU A 297 -2.28 15.91 4.27
N ASN A 298 -1.86 16.90 5.07
CA ASN A 298 -1.07 18.02 4.57
C ASN A 298 0.29 17.56 4.02
N ALA A 299 1.01 16.71 4.75
CA ALA A 299 2.29 16.15 4.30
C ALA A 299 2.15 15.36 2.99
N THR A 300 1.14 14.48 2.91
CA THR A 300 0.88 13.66 1.72
C THR A 300 0.49 14.52 0.51
N ALA A 301 -0.42 15.50 0.70
CA ALA A 301 -0.81 16.43 -0.35
C ALA A 301 0.38 17.25 -0.86
N ASN A 302 1.22 17.76 0.05
CA ASN A 302 2.40 18.53 -0.30
C ASN A 302 3.46 17.69 -1.03
N ALA A 303 3.61 16.41 -0.70
CA ALA A 303 4.49 15.49 -1.45
C ALA A 303 4.00 15.29 -2.90
N VAL A 304 2.69 15.20 -3.12
CA VAL A 304 2.10 15.14 -4.47
C VAL A 304 2.26 16.47 -5.21
N LEU A 305 2.04 17.60 -4.55
CA LEU A 305 2.09 18.92 -5.19
C LEU A 305 3.52 19.37 -5.57
N ARG A 306 4.54 18.93 -4.83
CA ARG A 306 5.94 19.22 -5.16
C ARG A 306 6.37 18.43 -6.42
N PRO A 307 6.95 19.09 -7.44
CA PRO A 307 7.56 18.40 -8.58
C PRO A 307 8.79 17.57 -8.17
N PHE A 308 9.04 16.44 -8.82
CA PHE A 308 10.30 15.71 -8.70
C PHE A 308 11.48 16.59 -9.18
N PRO A 309 12.59 16.71 -8.42
CA PRO A 309 12.94 15.87 -7.26
C PRO A 309 12.48 16.37 -5.89
N ALA A 310 11.87 17.55 -5.75
CA ALA A 310 11.38 18.06 -4.47
C ALA A 310 10.16 17.30 -3.90
N GLY A 311 9.44 16.56 -4.74
CA GLY A 311 8.30 15.72 -4.36
C GLY A 311 8.09 14.55 -5.31
N LEU A 312 6.85 14.10 -5.44
CA LEU A 312 6.51 12.89 -6.19
C LEU A 312 6.09 13.15 -7.63
N SER A 313 5.67 14.38 -7.99
CA SER A 313 5.04 14.65 -9.28
C SER A 313 6.02 14.78 -10.44
N THR A 314 5.76 14.04 -11.51
CA THR A 314 6.30 14.27 -12.86
C THR A 314 5.14 14.55 -13.83
N PRO A 315 5.40 15.06 -15.06
CA PRO A 315 4.37 15.13 -16.09
C PRO A 315 3.81 13.78 -16.55
N LEU A 316 4.42 12.66 -16.14
CA LEU A 316 4.09 11.30 -16.59
C LEU A 316 3.44 10.44 -15.49
N GLY A 317 3.21 11.01 -14.30
CA GLY A 317 2.71 10.32 -13.12
C GLY A 317 3.39 10.79 -11.83
N ILE A 318 2.91 10.30 -10.69
CA ILE A 318 3.66 10.39 -9.43
C ILE A 318 4.55 9.15 -9.28
N ILE A 319 5.81 9.36 -8.89
CA ILE A 319 6.77 8.27 -8.69
C ILE A 319 6.54 7.57 -7.34
N VAL A 320 6.83 6.26 -7.26
CA VAL A 320 6.50 5.45 -6.06
C VAL A 320 7.47 5.63 -4.89
N ALA A 321 8.71 6.04 -5.16
CA ALA A 321 9.72 6.33 -4.16
C ALA A 321 10.72 7.39 -4.65
N ASN A 322 11.01 8.39 -3.81
CA ASN A 322 11.90 9.49 -4.10
C ASN A 322 12.96 9.67 -2.99
N PRO A 323 14.25 9.36 -3.27
CA PRO A 323 15.32 9.48 -2.28
C PRO A 323 15.86 10.91 -2.14
N ALA A 324 15.44 11.87 -2.97
CA ALA A 324 16.14 13.14 -3.14
C ALA A 324 16.20 14.02 -1.88
N LEU A 325 15.21 13.91 -0.99
CA LEU A 325 15.22 14.64 0.28
C LEU A 325 16.05 13.95 1.37
N ALA A 326 16.50 12.71 1.16
CA ALA A 326 17.18 11.92 2.19
C ALA A 326 18.61 12.40 2.49
N GLY A 327 19.28 13.03 1.50
CA GLY A 327 20.70 13.40 1.62
C GLY A 327 21.60 12.17 1.80
N ASN A 328 21.28 11.06 1.14
CA ASN A 328 21.98 9.78 1.27
C ASN A 328 22.33 9.24 -0.13
N GLU A 329 23.63 9.16 -0.42
CA GLU A 329 24.16 8.72 -1.72
C GLU A 329 23.78 7.27 -2.06
N VAL A 330 23.69 6.38 -1.07
CA VAL A 330 23.30 4.97 -1.27
C VAL A 330 21.83 4.89 -1.72
N PHE A 331 20.95 5.70 -1.12
CA PHE A 331 19.55 5.76 -1.55
C PHE A 331 19.45 6.35 -2.96
N THR A 332 20.20 7.41 -3.26
CA THR A 332 20.25 8.02 -4.60
C THR A 332 20.72 7.02 -5.67
N ALA A 333 21.74 6.22 -5.37
CA ALA A 333 22.29 5.23 -6.30
C ALA A 333 21.33 4.06 -6.56
N ASN A 334 20.55 3.65 -5.56
CA ASN A 334 19.70 2.46 -5.67
C ASN A 334 18.26 2.77 -6.15
N PHE A 335 17.73 3.96 -5.82
CA PHE A 335 16.37 4.38 -6.22
C PHE A 335 16.43 5.22 -7.50
N THR A 336 16.74 4.55 -8.61
CA THR A 336 16.80 5.16 -9.95
C THR A 336 15.46 5.09 -10.67
N ASN A 337 15.38 5.75 -11.83
CA ASN A 337 14.25 5.61 -12.75
C ASN A 337 14.23 4.23 -13.45
N ALA A 338 15.24 3.38 -13.27
CA ALA A 338 15.26 2.01 -13.79
C ALA A 338 14.98 0.96 -12.70
N ALA A 339 14.98 1.34 -11.43
CA ALA A 339 14.70 0.43 -10.33
C ALA A 339 13.19 0.14 -10.26
N TYR A 340 12.82 -1.14 -10.20
CA TYR A 340 11.42 -1.62 -10.27
C TYR A 340 10.47 -0.92 -9.27
N HIS A 341 11.00 -0.52 -8.12
CA HIS A 341 10.28 0.24 -7.09
C HIS A 341 10.99 1.55 -6.69
N GLY A 342 11.78 2.10 -7.61
CA GLY A 342 12.51 3.37 -7.47
C GLY A 342 11.68 4.59 -7.87
N THR A 343 12.28 5.50 -8.64
CA THR A 343 11.63 6.72 -9.14
C THR A 343 10.76 6.45 -10.38
N VAL A 344 10.02 5.34 -10.36
CA VAL A 344 9.13 4.85 -11.43
C VAL A 344 7.66 5.08 -11.09
N VAL A 345 6.79 4.95 -12.08
CA VAL A 345 5.34 5.15 -11.92
C VAL A 345 4.62 3.81 -12.03
N TRP A 346 3.72 3.54 -11.08
CA TRP A 346 2.87 2.35 -11.06
C TRP A 346 1.39 2.73 -11.20
N SER A 347 0.68 2.15 -12.17
CA SER A 347 -0.72 2.51 -12.46
C SER A 347 -1.62 2.37 -11.25
N TRP A 348 -1.54 1.24 -10.55
CA TRP A 348 -2.41 0.99 -9.40
C TRP A 348 -2.10 1.89 -8.20
N GLN A 349 -0.85 2.36 -8.04
CA GLN A 349 -0.47 3.34 -7.02
C GLN A 349 -1.06 4.73 -7.33
N LEU A 350 -1.13 5.13 -8.62
CA LEU A 350 -1.86 6.33 -9.03
C LEU A 350 -3.35 6.20 -8.66
N ALA A 351 -3.96 5.06 -9.01
CA ALA A 351 -5.36 4.79 -8.72
C ALA A 351 -5.64 4.77 -7.20
N LEU A 352 -4.75 4.15 -6.41
CA LEU A 352 -4.86 4.09 -4.96
C LEU A 352 -4.75 5.47 -4.32
N MET A 353 -3.78 6.29 -4.75
CA MET A 353 -3.62 7.66 -4.26
C MET A 353 -4.86 8.50 -4.61
N ALA A 354 -5.34 8.43 -5.86
CA ALA A 354 -6.53 9.16 -6.30
C ALA A 354 -7.77 8.78 -5.47
N LYS A 355 -8.03 7.48 -5.28
CA LYS A 355 -9.16 7.01 -4.46
C LYS A 355 -8.98 7.32 -2.97
N GLY A 356 -7.74 7.30 -2.47
CA GLY A 356 -7.43 7.68 -1.09
C GLY A 356 -7.74 9.15 -0.82
N LEU A 357 -7.24 10.06 -1.68
CA LEU A 357 -7.53 11.49 -1.59
C LEU A 357 -9.04 11.77 -1.72
N GLU A 358 -9.70 11.13 -2.69
CA GLU A 358 -11.16 11.24 -2.88
C GLU A 358 -11.93 10.81 -1.63
N ARG A 359 -11.55 9.67 -1.03
CA ARG A 359 -12.19 9.15 0.18
C ARG A 359 -12.07 10.13 1.33
N GLN A 360 -10.91 10.76 1.50
CA GLN A 360 -10.73 11.72 2.59
C GLN A 360 -11.51 13.01 2.31
N LEU A 361 -11.48 13.55 1.08
CA LEU A 361 -12.29 14.71 0.71
C LEU A 361 -13.79 14.49 0.91
N ALA A 362 -14.30 13.29 0.59
CA ALA A 362 -15.71 12.94 0.79
C ALA A 362 -16.16 13.00 2.26
N ARG A 363 -15.24 12.89 3.22
CA ARG A 363 -15.54 13.04 4.66
C ARG A 363 -15.86 14.49 5.05
N CYS A 364 -15.59 15.47 4.18
CA CYS A 364 -15.98 16.86 4.39
C CYS A 364 -17.39 17.17 3.88
N SER A 365 -17.96 16.31 3.02
CA SER A 365 -19.27 16.51 2.38
C SER A 365 -20.46 15.98 3.21
N SER A 366 -20.24 15.32 4.34
CA SER A 366 -21.31 14.92 5.28
C SER A 366 -21.95 16.09 6.04
N SER A 367 -21.66 17.33 5.64
CA SER A 367 -22.05 18.59 6.29
C SER A 367 -23.54 18.97 6.16
N GLN A 368 -24.46 18.00 6.03
CA GLN A 368 -25.90 18.34 6.00
C GLN A 368 -26.48 18.71 7.37
N SER A 369 -25.73 18.50 8.46
CA SER A 369 -26.06 19.04 9.79
C SER A 369 -24.85 19.72 10.42
N LYS A 370 -25.02 20.95 10.92
CA LYS A 370 -23.98 21.74 11.61
C LYS A 370 -23.53 21.15 12.96
N ASP A 371 -24.16 20.07 13.41
CA ASP A 371 -23.90 19.38 14.69
C ASP A 371 -23.36 17.95 14.51
N ASP A 372 -22.80 17.60 13.33
CA ASP A 372 -22.18 16.28 13.17
C ASP A 372 -20.75 16.30 13.73
N ASP A 373 -20.60 15.93 15.01
CA ASP A 373 -19.33 15.75 15.74
C ASP A 373 -18.34 14.78 15.03
N ASN A 374 -18.73 14.17 13.91
CA ASN A 374 -17.92 13.23 13.13
C ASN A 374 -17.18 13.86 11.95
N VAL A 375 -17.36 15.16 11.65
CA VAL A 375 -16.62 15.83 10.56
C VAL A 375 -15.15 16.03 10.98
N PRO A 376 -14.16 15.54 10.21
CA PRO A 376 -12.75 15.68 10.57
C PRO A 376 -12.28 17.13 10.64
N GLY A 377 -11.44 17.46 11.62
CA GLY A 377 -10.93 18.83 11.82
C GLY A 377 -10.17 19.43 10.63
N PHE A 378 -9.58 18.61 9.75
CA PHE A 378 -8.91 19.13 8.55
C PHE A 378 -9.88 19.78 7.54
N CYS A 379 -11.18 19.42 7.58
CA CYS A 379 -12.20 19.97 6.68
C CYS A 379 -12.43 21.47 6.92
N SER A 380 -12.28 21.94 8.16
CA SER A 380 -12.36 23.37 8.52
C SER A 380 -11.00 24.07 8.45
N ASN A 381 -9.90 23.32 8.33
CA ASN A 381 -8.59 23.89 8.07
C ASN A 381 -8.43 24.23 6.58
N THR A 382 -8.74 25.48 6.23
CA THR A 382 -8.72 25.96 4.83
C THR A 382 -7.41 25.65 4.11
N GLY A 383 -6.26 25.76 4.78
CA GLY A 383 -4.96 25.47 4.18
C GLY A 383 -4.81 24.01 3.80
N VAL A 384 -5.10 23.10 4.73
CA VAL A 384 -4.97 21.64 4.50
C VAL A 384 -6.03 21.14 3.53
N HIS A 385 -7.28 21.58 3.67
CA HIS A 385 -8.35 21.22 2.74
C HIS A 385 -8.03 21.68 1.31
N THR A 386 -7.53 22.91 1.13
CA THR A 386 -7.10 23.42 -0.19
C THR A 386 -5.93 22.64 -0.75
N ALA A 387 -4.92 22.31 0.07
CA ALA A 387 -3.79 21.49 -0.36
C ALA A 387 -4.26 20.10 -0.81
N LEU A 388 -5.16 19.46 -0.06
CA LEU A 388 -5.71 18.15 -0.39
C LEU A 388 -6.49 18.15 -1.71
N LYS A 389 -7.39 19.13 -1.89
CA LYS A 389 -8.13 19.31 -3.15
C LYS A 389 -7.19 19.60 -4.33
N SER A 390 -6.18 20.43 -4.11
CA SER A 390 -5.17 20.75 -5.15
C SER A 390 -4.35 19.52 -5.53
N ALA A 391 -3.93 18.70 -4.56
CA ALA A 391 -3.20 17.46 -4.80
C ALA A 391 -4.05 16.45 -5.58
N TYR A 392 -5.33 16.32 -5.21
CA TYR A 392 -6.29 15.48 -5.92
C TYR A 392 -6.44 15.90 -7.39
N ASN A 393 -6.67 17.19 -7.63
CA ASN A 393 -6.81 17.73 -8.98
C ASN A 393 -5.52 17.60 -9.79
N ARG A 394 -4.37 17.96 -9.21
CA ARG A 394 -3.06 17.82 -9.86
C ARG A 394 -2.77 16.39 -10.27
N LEU A 395 -3.04 15.43 -9.39
CA LEU A 395 -2.88 14.02 -9.69
C LEU A 395 -3.78 13.59 -10.86
N TRP A 396 -5.05 14.00 -10.85
CA TRP A 396 -5.97 13.68 -11.93
C TRP A 396 -5.61 14.32 -13.26
N ASP A 397 -5.16 15.58 -13.26
CA ASP A 397 -4.68 16.24 -14.47
C ASP A 397 -3.53 15.42 -15.09
N ILE A 398 -2.56 14.98 -14.27
CA ILE A 398 -1.47 14.10 -14.71
C ILE A 398 -2.00 12.75 -15.24
N ILE A 399 -2.95 12.12 -14.54
CA ILE A 399 -3.53 10.82 -14.94
C ILE A 399 -4.24 10.97 -16.30
N GLU A 400 -5.04 12.01 -16.48
CA GLU A 400 -5.83 12.26 -17.69
C GLU A 400 -4.92 12.60 -18.89
N ASP A 401 -3.88 13.42 -18.67
CA ASP A 401 -2.84 13.72 -19.65
C ASP A 401 -2.07 12.47 -20.12
N ASN A 402 -2.07 11.39 -19.31
CA ASN A 402 -1.39 10.12 -19.59
C ASN A 402 -2.37 8.95 -19.80
N SER A 403 -3.62 9.23 -20.17
CA SER A 403 -4.70 8.22 -20.32
C SER A 403 -4.33 7.03 -21.20
N GLU A 404 -3.56 7.25 -22.27
CA GLU A 404 -3.06 6.20 -23.17
C GLU A 404 -2.08 5.21 -22.51
N ARG A 405 -1.50 5.55 -21.35
CA ARG A 405 -0.50 4.74 -20.63
C ARG A 405 -1.08 3.97 -19.45
N LEU A 406 -2.28 4.32 -18.98
CA LEU A 406 -2.84 3.84 -17.71
C LEU A 406 -3.05 2.33 -17.62
N GLN A 407 -3.10 1.63 -18.76
CA GLN A 407 -3.19 0.17 -18.80
C GLN A 407 -1.83 -0.51 -18.63
N SER A 408 -0.71 0.22 -18.68
CA SER A 408 0.62 -0.32 -18.37
C SER A 408 0.70 -0.62 -16.87
N GLU A 409 1.40 -1.69 -16.51
CA GLU A 409 1.61 -2.05 -15.11
C GLU A 409 2.49 -1.00 -14.40
N VAL A 410 3.69 -0.82 -14.95
CA VAL A 410 4.72 0.09 -14.49
C VAL A 410 5.38 0.75 -15.68
N TRP A 411 5.69 2.04 -15.57
CA TRP A 411 6.48 2.74 -16.56
C TRP A 411 7.44 3.70 -15.89
N SER A 412 8.36 4.19 -16.70
CA SER A 412 9.35 5.15 -16.28
C SER A 412 9.44 6.29 -17.28
N TRP A 413 10.52 7.03 -17.19
CA TRP A 413 10.76 8.25 -17.90
C TRP A 413 12.25 8.46 -18.10
N SER A 414 12.59 9.18 -19.16
CA SER A 414 13.92 9.79 -19.34
C SER A 414 13.78 11.30 -19.28
N TYR A 415 14.86 11.99 -18.93
CA TYR A 415 14.88 13.44 -18.86
C TYR A 415 16.09 14.00 -19.62
N SER A 416 15.87 15.10 -20.35
CA SER A 416 16.96 15.97 -20.77
C SER A 416 16.56 17.43 -20.65
N SER A 417 17.51 18.31 -20.36
CA SER A 417 17.28 19.75 -20.31
C SER A 417 16.71 20.35 -21.61
N LYS A 418 16.90 19.68 -22.76
CA LYS A 418 16.38 20.11 -24.07
C LYS A 418 14.94 19.68 -24.33
N SER A 419 14.58 18.46 -23.93
CA SER A 419 13.30 17.83 -24.29
C SER A 419 12.36 17.61 -23.12
N GLY A 420 12.79 17.93 -21.90
CA GLY A 420 12.06 17.60 -20.68
C GLY A 420 11.90 16.10 -20.48
N TYR A 421 10.85 15.74 -19.74
CA TYR A 421 10.46 14.36 -19.49
C TYR A 421 9.94 13.69 -20.76
N LYS A 422 10.34 12.43 -20.97
CA LYS A 422 9.81 11.55 -22.01
C LYS A 422 9.45 10.21 -21.40
N PHE A 423 8.28 9.69 -21.77
CA PHE A 423 7.84 8.35 -21.39
C PHE A 423 8.86 7.28 -21.83
N ALA A 424 9.07 6.29 -20.97
CA ALA A 424 9.85 5.10 -21.30
C ALA A 424 9.20 3.86 -20.67
N PRO A 425 8.95 2.78 -21.44
CA PRO A 425 8.70 1.48 -20.82
C PRO A 425 9.90 1.09 -19.95
N LEU A 426 9.67 0.55 -18.76
CA LEU A 426 10.72 0.28 -17.78
C LEU A 426 11.81 -0.63 -18.35
N GLY A 427 11.40 -1.68 -19.07
CA GLY A 427 12.32 -2.66 -19.66
C GLY A 427 13.19 -2.12 -20.81
N THR A 428 12.97 -0.87 -21.25
CA THR A 428 13.85 -0.19 -22.23
C THR A 428 14.98 0.60 -21.59
N LEU A 429 14.93 0.81 -20.27
CA LEU A 429 16.01 1.46 -19.53
C LEU A 429 17.13 0.46 -19.23
N PRO A 430 18.37 0.94 -19.02
CA PRO A 430 19.45 0.07 -18.56
C PRO A 430 19.04 -0.67 -17.27
N PRO A 431 19.51 -1.91 -17.05
CA PRO A 431 19.25 -2.61 -15.81
C PRO A 431 19.64 -1.76 -14.60
N PRO A 432 18.84 -1.77 -13.52
CA PRO A 432 19.22 -1.06 -12.30
C PRO A 432 20.49 -1.67 -11.69
N PRO A 433 21.22 -0.92 -10.84
CA PRO A 433 22.43 -1.42 -10.20
C PRO A 433 22.22 -2.78 -9.52
N GLY A 434 23.10 -3.73 -9.82
CA GLY A 434 23.07 -5.08 -9.24
C GLY A 434 22.14 -6.08 -9.92
N LEU A 435 21.40 -5.71 -10.97
CA LEU A 435 20.57 -6.64 -11.76
C LEU A 435 21.11 -6.81 -13.19
N SER A 436 20.90 -7.99 -13.77
CA SER A 436 21.37 -8.36 -15.11
C SER A 436 20.38 -7.99 -16.23
N SER A 437 19.14 -7.64 -15.91
CA SER A 437 18.11 -7.26 -16.88
C SER A 437 17.13 -6.22 -16.30
N GLY A 438 16.52 -5.42 -17.17
CA GLY A 438 15.39 -4.56 -16.81
C GLY A 438 14.09 -5.35 -16.65
N THR A 439 13.14 -4.78 -15.93
CA THR A 439 11.80 -5.39 -15.72
C THR A 439 10.84 -4.94 -16.82
N GLU A 440 10.02 -5.86 -17.34
CA GLU A 440 9.04 -5.53 -18.37
C GLU A 440 7.86 -4.69 -17.82
N SER A 441 7.17 -4.00 -18.73
CA SER A 441 6.04 -3.10 -18.41
C SER A 441 4.67 -3.65 -18.81
N ASN A 442 4.60 -4.94 -19.16
CA ASN A 442 3.44 -5.54 -19.80
C ASN A 442 2.23 -5.67 -18.86
N VAL A 443 1.02 -5.58 -19.42
CA VAL A 443 -0.24 -5.79 -18.70
C VAL A 443 -0.37 -7.28 -18.35
N ARG A 444 0.17 -7.70 -17.22
CA ARG A 444 0.17 -9.12 -16.83
C ARG A 444 -0.83 -9.45 -15.73
N GLN A 445 -1.08 -8.50 -14.84
CA GLN A 445 -1.75 -8.73 -13.57
C GLN A 445 -2.95 -7.81 -13.38
N LEU A 446 -3.94 -8.26 -12.62
CA LEU A 446 -5.23 -7.56 -12.44
C LEU A 446 -5.06 -6.10 -11.95
N TRP A 447 -4.00 -5.81 -11.19
CA TRP A 447 -3.71 -4.45 -10.73
C TRP A 447 -3.39 -3.47 -11.85
N SER A 448 -2.99 -3.94 -13.04
CA SER A 448 -2.80 -3.09 -14.22
C SER A 448 -4.12 -2.53 -14.78
N LEU A 449 -5.26 -3.04 -14.31
CA LEU A 449 -6.59 -2.72 -14.85
C LEU A 449 -7.42 -1.81 -13.95
N THR A 450 -6.87 -1.28 -12.84
CA THR A 450 -7.62 -0.51 -11.82
C THR A 450 -8.39 0.69 -12.40
N PHE A 451 -7.89 1.31 -13.46
CA PHE A 451 -8.55 2.43 -14.15
C PHE A 451 -9.78 2.05 -14.99
N LEU A 452 -10.15 0.75 -15.08
CA LEU A 452 -11.48 0.36 -15.55
C LEU A 452 -12.58 0.88 -14.62
N ALA A 453 -12.30 0.97 -13.32
CA ALA A 453 -13.25 1.44 -12.30
C ALA A 453 -12.94 2.85 -11.79
N VAL A 454 -11.65 3.15 -11.57
CA VAL A 454 -11.22 4.39 -10.94
C VAL A 454 -11.30 5.55 -11.95
N LYS A 455 -12.15 6.54 -11.66
CA LYS A 455 -12.40 7.73 -12.47
C LYS A 455 -12.41 8.97 -11.60
N ARG A 456 -12.09 10.13 -12.17
CA ARG A 456 -12.16 11.42 -11.48
C ARG A 456 -13.59 11.67 -11.00
N ASN A 457 -13.76 11.79 -9.69
CA ASN A 457 -14.96 12.37 -9.13
C ASN A 457 -14.96 13.89 -9.40
N LYS A 458 -15.97 14.36 -10.13
CA LYS A 458 -16.12 15.75 -10.57
C LYS A 458 -16.57 16.70 -9.46
N ASP A 459 -17.08 16.16 -8.36
CA ASP A 459 -17.53 16.96 -7.20
C ASP A 459 -16.37 17.65 -6.48
N PHE A 460 -15.13 17.18 -6.70
CA PHE A 460 -13.92 17.71 -6.09
C PHE A 460 -13.04 18.51 -7.06
N VAL A 461 -13.56 18.89 -8.23
CA VAL A 461 -12.86 19.78 -9.18
C VAL A 461 -12.81 21.20 -8.65
#